data_AF-A0A158E8N3-F1
#
_entry.id   AF-A0A158E8N3-F1
#
_cell.length_a   1.000
_cell.length_b   1.000
_cell.length_c   1.000
_cell.angle_alpha   90.00
_cell.angle_beta   90.00
_cell.angle_gamma   90.00
#
_symmetry.space_group_name_H-M   'P 1'
#
loop_
_entity.id
_entity.type
_entity.pdbx_description
1 polymer ?
#
loop_
_entity_poly.entity_id
_entity_poly.type
_entity_poly.pdbx_seq_one_letter_code
_entity_poly.pdbx_strand_id
1 'polypeptide(L)'
;MNAAQFSRARQRIEREAKDRKGFGPKAMRKLIRESRAVTVIWGQRIVGWRMRDGSMVCKKDRYATREQAVAVMLGIQAEYGKQGKPRRAYQCEFCGGHHLTSKIPVSE
;
A
#
# COMPACT_ATOMS: atom_id res chain seq x y z
N MET A 1 -7.30 -17.85 -1.10
CA MET A 1 -7.44 -16.46 -0.60
C MET A 1 -7.41 -15.53 -1.80
N ASN A 2 -8.38 -14.63 -1.94
CA ASN A 2 -8.42 -13.62 -3.01
C ASN A 2 -7.77 -12.29 -2.58
N ALA A 3 -7.60 -11.34 -3.51
CA ALA A 3 -6.98 -10.04 -3.22
C ALA A 3 -7.68 -9.24 -2.11
N ALA A 4 -9.02 -9.26 -2.06
CA ALA A 4 -9.76 -8.51 -1.03
C ALA A 4 -9.50 -9.08 0.37
N GLN A 5 -9.51 -10.40 0.51
CA GLN A 5 -9.17 -11.08 1.76
C GLN A 5 -7.72 -10.80 2.18
N PHE A 6 -6.78 -10.90 1.23
CA PHE A 6 -5.37 -10.62 1.48
C PHE A 6 -5.16 -9.15 1.92
N SER A 7 -5.80 -8.20 1.24
CA SER A 7 -5.69 -6.77 1.55
C SER A 7 -6.22 -6.46 2.95
N ARG A 8 -7.36 -7.03 3.35
CA ARG A 8 -7.89 -6.89 4.71
C ARG A 8 -6.97 -7.50 5.77
N ALA A 9 -6.41 -8.68 5.50
CA ALA A 9 -5.47 -9.34 6.42
C ALA A 9 -4.18 -8.52 6.57
N ARG A 10 -3.63 -8.00 5.47
CA ARG A 10 -2.47 -7.09 5.47
C ARG A 10 -2.74 -5.85 6.32
N GLN A 11 -3.85 -5.15 6.10
CA GLN A 11 -4.20 -3.95 6.86
C GLN A 11 -4.33 -4.24 8.36
N ARG A 12 -4.89 -5.40 8.73
CA ARG A 12 -4.96 -5.83 10.13
C ARG A 12 -3.56 -6.01 10.72
N ILE A 13 -2.68 -6.74 10.01
CA ILE A 13 -1.29 -6.95 10.43
C ILE A 13 -0.55 -5.61 10.59
N GLU A 14 -0.72 -4.68 9.66
CA GLU A 14 -0.09 -3.36 9.71
C GLU A 14 -0.58 -2.53 10.90
N ARG A 15 -1.86 -2.63 11.28
CA ARG A 15 -2.38 -2.00 12.50
C ARG A 15 -1.77 -2.64 13.75
N GLU A 16 -1.85 -3.96 13.89
CA GLU A 16 -1.32 -4.67 15.06
C GLU A 16 0.21 -4.55 15.21
N ALA A 17 0.93 -4.40 14.10
CA ALA A 17 2.38 -4.20 14.11
C ALA A 17 2.80 -2.86 14.74
N LYS A 18 1.91 -1.88 14.84
CA LYS A 18 2.18 -0.62 15.56
C LYS A 18 2.37 -0.87 17.06
N ASP A 19 1.65 -1.84 17.60
CA ASP A 19 1.61 -2.12 19.03
C ASP A 19 2.54 -3.28 19.43
N ARG A 20 2.97 -4.10 18.46
CA ARG A 20 3.70 -5.36 18.72
C ARG A 20 5.03 -5.44 17.93
N LYS A 21 6.15 -5.18 18.61
CA LYS A 21 7.49 -5.25 18.02
C LYS A 21 7.77 -6.65 17.44
N GLY A 22 8.22 -6.70 16.18
CA GLY A 22 8.56 -7.95 15.48
C GLY A 22 7.37 -8.77 14.94
N PHE A 23 6.13 -8.41 15.29
CA PHE A 23 4.94 -9.12 14.81
C PHE A 23 4.74 -8.95 13.30
N GLY A 24 4.79 -7.71 12.80
CA GLY A 24 4.50 -7.37 11.41
C GLY A 24 5.25 -8.24 10.37
N PRO A 25 6.59 -8.31 10.43
CA PRO A 25 7.36 -9.12 9.47
C PRO A 25 7.07 -10.62 9.55
N LYS A 26 6.80 -11.17 10.74
CA LYS A 26 6.48 -12.60 10.92
C LYS A 26 5.08 -12.92 10.38
N ALA A 27 4.10 -12.10 10.74
CA ALA A 27 2.72 -12.25 10.29
C ALA A 27 2.57 -12.05 8.78
N MET A 28 3.24 -11.06 8.20
CA MET A 28 3.24 -10.87 6.73
C MET A 28 3.86 -12.05 5.99
N ARG A 29 5.00 -12.58 6.45
CA ARG A 29 5.62 -13.78 5.84
C ARG A 29 4.66 -14.98 5.87
N LYS A 30 3.96 -15.19 6.99
CA LYS A 30 2.94 -16.23 7.12
C LYS A 30 1.79 -16.02 6.13
N LEU A 31 1.24 -14.81 6.05
CA LEU A 31 0.14 -14.45 5.13
C LEU A 31 0.51 -14.69 3.67
N ILE A 32 1.70 -14.27 3.25
CA ILE A 32 2.21 -14.46 1.88
C ILE A 32 2.30 -15.95 1.54
N ARG A 33 2.86 -16.76 2.44
CA ARG A 33 2.99 -18.21 2.27
C ARG A 33 1.63 -18.90 2.15
N GLU A 34 0.70 -18.60 3.06
CA GLU A 34 -0.62 -19.24 3.11
C GLU A 34 -1.51 -18.86 1.92
N SER A 35 -1.41 -17.62 1.46
CA SER A 35 -2.12 -17.15 0.27
C SER A 35 -1.48 -17.59 -1.04
N ARG A 36 -0.25 -18.13 -1.00
CA ARG A 36 0.60 -18.42 -2.18
C ARG A 36 0.80 -17.18 -3.06
N ALA A 37 0.84 -15.99 -2.44
CA ALA A 37 1.07 -14.75 -3.17
C ALA A 37 2.55 -14.62 -3.54
N VAL A 38 2.82 -14.09 -4.73
CA VAL A 38 4.18 -13.83 -5.20
C VAL A 38 4.54 -12.39 -4.89
N THR A 39 5.65 -12.17 -4.20
CA THR A 39 6.15 -10.81 -3.93
C THR A 39 6.61 -10.17 -5.24
N VAL A 40 6.09 -8.98 -5.54
CA VAL A 40 6.47 -8.18 -6.70
C VAL A 40 7.49 -7.14 -6.27
N ILE A 41 8.64 -7.12 -6.96
CA ILE A 41 9.76 -6.22 -6.69
C ILE A 41 9.97 -5.35 -7.94
N TRP A 42 10.14 -4.04 -7.73
CA TRP A 42 10.53 -3.09 -8.77
C TRP A 42 11.76 -2.32 -8.31
N GLY A 43 12.85 -2.41 -9.09
CA GLY A 43 14.17 -2.00 -8.63
C GLY A 43 14.55 -2.77 -7.37
N GLN A 44 14.83 -2.06 -6.28
CA GLN A 44 15.18 -2.67 -4.98
C GLN A 44 14.02 -2.66 -3.97
N ARG A 45 12.78 -2.37 -4.39
CA ARG A 45 11.64 -2.18 -3.49
C ARG A 45 10.51 -3.15 -3.76
N ILE A 46 9.93 -3.69 -2.69
CA ILE A 46 8.67 -4.43 -2.76
C ILE A 46 7.54 -3.45 -3.09
N VAL A 47 6.88 -3.67 -4.22
CA VAL A 47 5.72 -2.86 -4.66
C VAL A 47 4.39 -3.48 -4.25
N GLY A 48 4.35 -4.79 -4.01
CA GLY A 48 3.17 -5.49 -3.51
C GLY A 48 3.27 -7.00 -3.70
N TRP A 49 2.11 -7.65 -3.79
CA TRP A 49 1.96 -9.08 -3.98
C TRP A 49 0.96 -9.40 -5.08
N ARG A 50 1.33 -10.34 -5.96
CA ARG A 50 0.47 -10.89 -6.99
C ARG A 50 -0.19 -12.17 -6.47
N MET A 51 -1.52 -12.20 -6.51
CA MET A 51 -2.33 -13.33 -6.08
C MET A 51 -2.37 -14.41 -7.17
N ARG A 52 -2.87 -15.60 -6.83
CA ARG A 52 -2.96 -16.74 -7.74
C ARG A 52 -3.86 -16.49 -8.96
N ASP A 53 -4.90 -15.66 -8.80
CA ASP A 53 -5.81 -15.23 -9.87
C ASP A 53 -5.23 -14.10 -10.73
N GLY A 54 -3.97 -13.72 -10.52
CA GLY A 54 -3.29 -12.62 -11.23
C GLY A 54 -3.57 -11.24 -10.64
N SER A 55 -4.52 -11.11 -9.72
CA SER A 55 -4.84 -9.82 -9.10
C SER A 55 -3.68 -9.27 -8.26
N MET A 56 -3.59 -7.94 -8.19
CA MET A 56 -2.48 -7.24 -7.56
C MET A 56 -2.91 -6.56 -6.25
N VAL A 57 -2.19 -6.82 -5.15
CA VAL A 57 -2.33 -6.08 -3.89
C VAL A 57 -1.06 -5.28 -3.65
N CYS A 58 -1.13 -3.96 -3.77
CA CYS A 58 0.00 -3.08 -3.53
C CYS A 58 0.37 -2.96 -2.05
N LYS A 59 1.65 -2.69 -1.78
CA LYS A 59 2.16 -2.37 -0.45
C LYS A 59 1.67 -1.01 0.06
N LYS A 60 1.38 -0.08 -0.85
CA LYS A 60 0.75 1.20 -0.51
C LYS A 60 -0.77 1.05 -0.52
N ASP A 61 -1.44 1.85 0.29
CA ASP A 61 -2.91 1.90 0.30
C ASP A 61 -3.45 2.36 -1.05
N ARG A 62 -4.39 1.56 -1.58
CA ARG A 62 -5.04 1.75 -2.88
C ARG A 62 -6.36 2.50 -2.66
N TYR A 63 -6.54 3.56 -3.43
CA TYR A 63 -7.80 4.29 -3.55
C TYR A 63 -8.43 3.99 -4.91
N ALA A 64 -9.76 3.91 -4.96
CA ALA A 64 -10.47 3.58 -6.19
C ALA A 64 -10.35 4.71 -7.20
N THR A 65 -10.55 5.95 -6.74
CA THR A 65 -10.49 7.16 -7.59
C THR A 65 -9.39 8.11 -7.14
N ARG A 66 -9.02 9.05 -8.02
CA ARG A 66 -8.05 10.10 -7.71
C ARG A 66 -8.57 11.02 -6.63
N GLU A 67 -9.86 11.35 -6.66
CA GLU A 67 -10.53 12.27 -5.75
C GLU A 67 -10.50 11.72 -4.32
N GLN A 68 -10.77 10.41 -4.16
CA GLN A 68 -10.64 9.74 -2.86
C GLN A 68 -9.22 9.82 -2.31
N ALA A 69 -8.21 9.57 -3.17
CA ALA A 69 -6.81 9.66 -2.76
C ALA A 69 -6.45 11.09 -2.33
N VAL A 70 -6.88 12.09 -3.11
CA VAL A 70 -6.64 13.52 -2.82
C VAL A 70 -7.32 13.94 -1.52
N ALA A 71 -8.57 13.53 -1.28
CA ALA A 71 -9.27 13.84 -0.03
C ALA A 71 -8.51 13.29 1.19
N VAL A 72 -8.06 12.03 1.14
CA VAL A 72 -7.25 11.43 2.22
C VAL A 72 -5.91 12.15 2.38
N MET A 73 -5.25 12.51 1.27
CA MET A 73 -4.00 13.27 1.32
C MET A 73 -4.17 14.62 2.02
N LEU A 74 -5.22 15.37 1.69
CA LEU A 74 -5.53 16.66 2.31
C LEU A 74 -5.84 16.50 3.81
N GLY A 75 -6.58 15.44 4.18
CA GLY A 75 -6.83 15.11 5.59
C GLY A 75 -5.52 14.85 6.38
N ILE A 76 -4.62 14.04 5.82
CA ILE A 76 -3.30 13.78 6.44
C ILE A 76 -2.49 15.08 6.58
N GLN A 77 -2.52 15.96 5.58
CA GLN A 77 -1.79 17.23 5.63
C GLN A 77 -2.40 18.21 6.63
N ALA A 78 -3.71 18.21 6.80
CA ALA A 78 -4.40 19.05 7.79
C ALA A 78 -4.08 18.59 9.23
N GLU A 79 -4.09 17.28 9.48
CA GLU A 79 -3.87 16.71 10.81
C GLU A 79 -2.40 16.75 11.24
N TYR A 80 -1.46 16.55 10.31
CA TYR A 80 -0.04 16.35 10.64
C TYR A 80 0.93 17.32 9.93
N GLY A 81 0.43 18.28 9.15
CA GLY A 81 1.24 19.19 8.34
C GLY A 81 1.79 18.58 7.04
N LYS A 82 2.54 19.39 6.27
CA LYS A 82 3.04 19.03 4.92
C LYS A 82 4.41 18.35 4.89
N GLN A 83 5.20 18.44 5.97
CA GLN A 83 6.59 17.95 5.97
C GLN A 83 6.64 16.42 6.08
N GLY A 84 7.34 15.77 5.15
CA GLY A 84 7.44 14.30 5.11
C GLY A 84 6.14 13.55 4.78
N LYS A 85 5.03 14.26 4.55
CA LYS A 85 3.71 13.68 4.23
C LYS A 85 3.48 13.61 2.71
N PRO A 86 2.49 12.82 2.26
CA PRO A 86 2.20 12.74 0.84
C PRO A 86 1.80 14.10 0.26
N ARG A 87 2.25 14.38 -0.97
CA ARG A 87 2.03 15.65 -1.69
C ARG A 87 1.28 15.48 -3.00
N ARG A 88 1.21 14.25 -3.53
CA ARG A 88 0.39 13.93 -4.70
C ARG A 88 -0.22 12.54 -4.64
N ALA A 89 -1.34 12.40 -5.32
CA ALA A 89 -1.86 11.12 -5.77
C ALA A 89 -1.29 10.76 -7.15
N TYR A 90 -1.08 9.48 -7.43
CA TYR A 90 -0.65 8.98 -8.74
C TYR A 90 -1.36 7.66 -9.06
N GLN A 91 -1.59 7.41 -10.35
CA GLN A 91 -2.12 6.13 -10.81
C GLN A 91 -1.01 5.08 -10.81
N CYS A 92 -1.32 3.90 -10.28
CA CYS A 92 -0.41 2.79 -10.16
C CYS A 92 -0.44 1.92 -11.41
N GLU A 93 0.69 1.76 -12.08
CA GLU A 93 0.84 0.91 -13.25
C GLU A 93 0.59 -0.58 -12.95
N PHE A 94 0.74 -1.01 -11.68
CA PHE A 94 0.60 -2.41 -11.29
C PHE A 94 -0.84 -2.82 -10.92
N CYS A 95 -1.58 -1.95 -10.22
CA CYS A 95 -2.91 -2.28 -9.71
C CYS A 95 -4.04 -1.45 -10.33
N GLY A 96 -3.71 -0.52 -11.22
CA GLY A 96 -4.64 0.41 -11.88
C GLY A 96 -5.31 1.43 -10.96
N GLY A 97 -5.13 1.33 -9.63
CA GLY A 97 -5.70 2.24 -8.64
C GLY A 97 -4.80 3.44 -8.35
N HIS A 98 -5.22 4.27 -7.40
CA HIS A 98 -4.48 5.47 -7.01
C HIS A 98 -3.73 5.26 -5.69
N HIS A 99 -2.53 5.83 -5.58
CA HIS A 99 -1.68 5.80 -4.39
C HIS A 99 -1.15 7.18 -4.05
N LEU A 100 -0.70 7.33 -2.81
CA LEU A 100 -0.09 8.55 -2.31
C LEU A 100 1.45 8.48 -2.34
N THR A 101 2.08 9.62 -2.59
CA THR A 101 3.54 9.77 -2.55
C THR A 101 3.95 11.16 -2.08
N SER A 102 5.07 11.24 -1.35
CA SER A 102 5.68 12.50 -0.91
C SER A 102 6.59 13.12 -1.97
N LYS A 103 6.93 12.37 -3.04
CA LYS A 103 7.74 12.89 -4.14
C LYS A 103 6.95 13.95 -4.92
N ILE A 104 7.48 15.17 -4.92
CA ILE A 104 7.04 16.27 -5.77
C ILE A 104 7.49 15.95 -7.20
N PRO A 105 6.68 16.20 -8.24
CA PRO A 105 7.17 16.19 -9.61
C PRO A 105 8.34 17.16 -9.69
N VAL A 106 9.46 16.74 -10.28
CA VAL A 106 10.45 17.72 -10.71
C VAL A 106 9.75 18.47 -11.82
N SER A 107 9.48 19.76 -11.61
CA SER A 107 8.87 20.61 -12.64
C SER A 107 9.70 20.50 -13.93
N GLU A 108 9.04 20.16 -15.03
CA GLU A 108 9.56 20.27 -16.39
C GLU A 108 9.78 21.74 -16.77
#